data_AF-A0A1E5NBC8-F1
#
_entry.id   AF-A0A1E5NBC8-F1
#
_cell.length_a   1.000
_cell.length_b   1.000
_cell.length_c   1.000
_cell.angle_alpha   90.00
_cell.angle_beta   90.00
_cell.angle_gamma   90.00
#
_symmetry.space_group_name_H-M   'P 1'
#
loop_
_entity.id
_entity.type
_entity.pdbx_description
1 polymer ?
#
loop_
_entity_poly.entity_id
_entity_poly.type
_entity_poly.pdbx_seq_one_letter_code
_entity_poly.pdbx_strand_id
1 'polypeptide(L)' 'MLQYERAEGKKEGIEIGFHQGIKEGIKENQLLTARNMKNKNMEVNIISELTGLSIEEIEKL' A
#
# COMPACT_ATOMS: atom_id res chain seq x y z
N MET A 1 13.93 -4.68 -35.13
CA MET A 1 14.62 -4.80 -33.83
C MET A 1 14.24 -3.62 -32.92
N LEU A 2 14.63 -2.38 -33.23
CA LEU A 2 14.35 -1.19 -32.39
C LEU A 2 12.87 -0.93 -32.02
N GLN A 3 11.92 -1.19 -32.92
CA GLN A 3 10.49 -1.00 -32.61
C GLN A 3 9.95 -2.05 -31.62
N TYR A 4 10.51 -3.26 -31.64
CA TYR A 4 10.14 -4.33 -30.73
C TYR A 4 10.65 -4.03 -29.32
N GLU A 5 11.92 -3.62 -29.20
CA GLU A 5 12.54 -3.21 -27.94
C GLU A 5 11.79 -2.04 -27.29
N ARG A 6 11.35 -1.05 -28.08
CA ARG A 6 10.53 0.07 -27.57
C ARG A 6 9.15 -0.38 -27.07
N ALA A 7 8.54 -1.35 -27.74
CA ALA A 7 7.25 -1.89 -27.33
C ALA A 7 7.38 -2.71 -26.04
N GLU A 8 8.41 -3.53 -25.91
CA GLU A 8 8.73 -4.26 -24.67
C GLU A 8 9.02 -3.30 -23.52
N GLY A 9 9.90 -2.30 -23.71
CA GLY A 9 10.21 -1.32 -22.66
C GLY A 9 8.98 -0.53 -22.20
N LYS A 10 8.04 -0.21 -23.11
CA LYS A 10 6.77 0.42 -22.73
C LYS A 10 5.90 -0.53 -21.91
N LYS A 11 5.83 -1.81 -22.30
CA LYS A 11 5.06 -2.83 -21.58
C LYS A 11 5.60 -3.04 -20.17
N GLU A 12 6.93 -3.20 -20.04
CA GLU A 12 7.61 -3.33 -18.74
C GLU A 12 7.39 -2.09 -17.86
N GLY A 13 7.52 -0.89 -18.43
CA GLY A 13 7.28 0.35 -17.68
C GLY A 13 5.84 0.45 -17.13
N ILE A 14 4.84 0.03 -17.91
CA ILE A 14 3.45 -0.03 -17.46
C ILE A 14 3.28 -1.08 -16.35
N GLU A 15 3.87 -2.25 -16.51
CA GLU A 15 3.77 -3.34 -15.53
C GLU A 15 4.42 -2.96 -14.20
N ILE A 16 5.62 -2.37 -14.23
CA ILE A 16 6.33 -1.89 -13.04
C ILE A 16 5.52 -0.78 -12.37
N GLY A 17 5.07 0.22 -13.13
CA GLY A 17 4.29 1.33 -12.59
C GLY A 17 2.97 0.87 -11.96
N PHE A 18 2.29 -0.09 -12.58
CA PHE A 18 1.07 -0.67 -12.03
C PHE A 18 1.33 -1.40 -10.71
N HIS A 19 2.34 -2.28 -10.66
CA HIS A 19 2.66 -3.01 -9.43
C HIS A 19 3.09 -2.08 -8.30
N GLN A 20 3.90 -1.05 -8.60
CA GLN A 20 4.30 -0.06 -7.61
C GLN A 20 3.09 0.72 -7.09
N GLY A 21 2.22 1.21 -7.99
CA GLY A 21 1.02 1.95 -7.61
C GLY A 21 0.06 1.14 -6.74
N ILE A 22 -0.16 -0.15 -7.05
CA ILE A 22 -0.97 -1.04 -6.21
C ILE A 22 -0.35 -1.21 -4.83
N LYS A 23 0.97 -1.44 -4.75
CA LYS A 23 1.66 -1.63 -3.47
C LYS A 23 1.60 -0.38 -2.59
N GLU A 24 1.84 0.79 -3.18
CA GLU A 24 1.78 2.08 -2.48
C GLU A 24 0.34 2.38 -2.01
N GLY A 25 -0.65 2.19 -2.90
CA GLY A 25 -2.06 2.41 -2.58
C GLY A 25 -2.59 1.51 -1.46
N ILE A 26 -2.20 0.22 -1.44
CA ILE A 26 -2.55 -0.70 -0.34
C ILE A 26 -1.98 -0.18 0.98
N LYS A 27 -0.70 0.20 1.01
CA LYS A 27 -0.04 0.69 2.22
C LYS A 27 -0.67 1.99 2.73
N GLU A 28 -0.91 2.95 1.84
CA GLU A 28 -1.58 4.21 2.21
C GLU A 28 -2.98 3.97 2.77
N ASN A 29 -3.74 3.07 2.15
CA ASN A 29 -5.09 2.73 2.62
C ASN A 29 -5.07 2.04 3.99
N GLN A 30 -4.11 1.15 4.26
CA GLN A 30 -3.94 0.53 5.58
C GLN A 30 -3.66 1.60 6.65
N LEU A 31 -2.74 2.54 6.39
CA LEU A 31 -2.40 3.61 7.32
C LEU A 31 -3.58 4.58 7.55
N LEU A 32 -4.29 4.97 6.49
CA LEU A 32 -5.49 5.81 6.58
C LEU A 32 -6.57 5.14 7.43
N THR A 33 -6.83 3.87 7.16
CA THR A 33 -7.84 3.07 7.88
C THR A 33 -7.48 2.94 9.36
N ALA A 34 -6.23 2.59 9.67
CA ALA A 34 -5.73 2.49 11.05
C ALA A 34 -5.83 3.82 11.81
N ARG A 35 -5.45 4.95 11.16
CA ARG A 35 -5.58 6.29 11.74
C ARG A 35 -7.05 6.62 12.08
N ASN A 36 -7.97 6.30 11.17
CA ASN A 36 -9.40 6.52 11.39
C ASN A 36 -9.97 5.65 12.51
N MET A 37 -9.52 4.40 12.63
CA MET A 37 -9.91 3.51 13.72
C MET A 37 -9.37 3.97 15.08
N LYS A 38 -8.10 4.41 15.12
CA LYS A 38 -7.47 4.98 16.33
C LYS A 38 -8.19 6.24 16.79
N ASN A 39 -8.55 7.13 15.85
CA ASN A 39 -9.37 8.33 16.13
C ASN A 39 -10.77 7.99 16.68
N LYS A 40 -11.26 6.77 16.45
CA LYS A 40 -12.51 6.25 17.02
C LYS A 40 -12.29 5.50 18.34
N ASN A 41 -11.11 5.59 18.95
CA ASN A 41 -10.72 4.90 20.18
C ASN A 41 -10.85 3.37 20.11
N MET A 42 -10.69 2.79 18.92
CA MET A 42 -10.64 1.34 18.77
C MET A 42 -9.35 0.79 19.39
N GLU A 43 -9.41 -0.39 19.99
CA GLU A 43 -8.25 -1.03 20.61
C GLU A 43 -7.15 -1.33 19.58
N VAL A 44 -5.90 -1.05 19.94
CA VAL A 44 -4.74 -1.20 19.04
C VAL A 44 -4.59 -2.64 18.53
N ASN A 45 -4.91 -3.64 19.35
CA ASN A 45 -4.89 -5.05 18.96
C ASN A 45 -5.90 -5.35 17.83
N ILE A 46 -7.11 -4.79 17.92
CA ILE A 46 -8.15 -4.94 16.89
C ILE A 46 -7.73 -4.22 15.60
N ILE A 47 -7.14 -3.01 15.73
CA ILE A 47 -6.64 -2.28 14.56
C ILE A 47 -5.53 -3.08 13.85
N SER A 48 -4.62 -3.70 14.62
CA SER A 48 -3.55 -4.54 14.08
C SER A 48 -4.11 -5.72 13.30
N GLU A 49 -5.09 -6.42 13.86
CA GLU A 49 -5.77 -7.55 13.21
C GLU A 49 -6.47 -7.15 11.91
N LEU A 50 -7.20 -6.03 11.92
CA LEU A 50 -8.01 -5.60 10.77
C LEU A 50 -7.19 -4.97 9.64
N THR A 51 -6.09 -4.30 9.97
CA THR A 51 -5.29 -3.56 8.97
C THR A 51 -4.05 -4.31 8.54
N GLY A 52 -3.62 -5.33 9.30
CA GLY A 52 -2.37 -6.05 9.07
C GLY A 52 -1.12 -5.24 9.40
N LEU A 53 -1.27 -4.06 10.02
CA LEU A 53 -0.16 -3.28 10.57
C LEU A 53 0.27 -3.85 11.92
N SER A 54 1.54 -3.72 12.25
CA SER A 54 2.04 -4.03 13.58
C SER A 54 1.51 -3.04 14.62
N ILE A 55 1.43 -3.48 15.88
CA ILE A 55 1.10 -2.63 17.03
C ILE A 55 2.02 -1.40 17.07
N GLU A 56 3.32 -1.58 16.85
CA GLU A 56 4.31 -0.49 16.84
C GLU A 56 4.02 0.55 15.74
N GLU A 57 3.66 0.11 14.53
CA GLU A 57 3.26 1.02 13.45
C GLU A 57 2.01 1.83 13.84
N ILE A 58 1.02 1.19 14.47
CA ILE A 58 -0.24 1.85 14.88
C ILE A 58 -0.02 2.83 16.04
N GLU A 59 0.87 2.51 16.98
CA GLU A 59 1.21 3.43 18.07
C GLU A 59 1.86 4.72 17.56
N LYS A 60 2.66 4.62 16.48
CA LYS A 60 3.32 5.76 15.81
C LYS A 60 2.39 6.60 14.90
N LEU A 61 1.19 6.11 14.56
CA LEU A 61 0.21 6.84 13.74
C LEU A 61 -0.43 8.02 14.47
#